data_AF-A0A7X4FGK8-F1
#
_entry.id   AF-A0A7X4FGK8-F1
#
_cell.length_a   1.000
_cell.length_b   1.000
_cell.length_c   1.000
_cell.angle_alpha   90.00
_cell.angle_beta   90.00
_cell.angle_gamma   90.00
#
_symmetry.space_group_name_H-M   'P 1'
#
loop_
_entity.id
_entity.type
_entity.pdbx_description
1 polymer ?
#
loop_
_entity_poly.entity_id
_entity_poly.type
_entity_poly.pdbx_seq_one_letter_code
_entity_poly.pdbx_strand_id
1 'polypeptide(L)'
;LTSLERLFLENNSISDVTPLSNLTSLESLYLSSNNISDVTPLSNLTSLERLFLENNSISDVTPLSNLTSLETLFLSSNNISDVTPLSNLTSLKWLGLGNNSISDLAPLVANTGLGSGDEVDVSNNPLSATSINTHIPALQSRGVEVDFSASKPAVKNKELRMPLRMIEPLGLKKWKVGDKGRLNNF
;
A
#
# COMPACT_ATOMS: atom_id res chain seq x y z
N LEU A 1 -20.16 -16.10 -6.69
CA LEU A 1 -19.17 -15.32 -5.92
C LEU A 1 -18.75 -14.02 -6.63
N THR A 2 -19.24 -13.73 -7.84
CA THR A 2 -18.91 -12.52 -8.62
C THR A 2 -19.43 -11.21 -8.03
N SER A 3 -20.13 -11.24 -6.89
CA SER A 3 -20.65 -10.07 -6.17
C SER A 3 -19.87 -9.77 -4.88
N LEU A 4 -18.73 -10.44 -4.65
CA LEU A 4 -17.94 -10.18 -3.46
C LEU A 4 -17.20 -8.85 -3.61
N GLU A 5 -17.52 -7.88 -2.73
CA GLU A 5 -16.94 -6.54 -2.75
C GLU A 5 -15.72 -6.40 -1.83
N ARG A 6 -15.69 -7.16 -0.71
CA ARG A 6 -14.63 -7.07 0.29
C ARG A 6 -14.11 -8.45 0.67
N LEU A 7 -12.80 -8.60 0.70
CA LEU A 7 -12.13 -9.85 1.05
C LEU A 7 -10.95 -9.60 1.98
N PHE A 8 -10.96 -10.30 3.12
CA PHE A 8 -9.97 -10.22 4.19
C PHE A 8 -9.21 -11.54 4.28
N LEU A 9 -7.90 -11.51 4.01
CA LEU A 9 -7.02 -12.68 3.94
C LEU A 9 -5.65 -12.39 4.59
N GLU A 10 -5.57 -11.39 5.46
CA GLU A 10 -4.32 -11.01 6.13
C GLU A 10 -3.82 -12.08 7.09
N ASN A 11 -2.50 -12.13 7.30
CA ASN A 11 -1.83 -13.01 8.29
C ASN A 11 -2.07 -14.50 8.02
N ASN A 12 -1.90 -14.91 6.76
CA ASN A 12 -1.93 -16.31 6.34
C ASN A 12 -0.57 -16.69 5.71
N SER A 13 -0.52 -17.85 5.05
CA SER A 13 0.63 -18.30 4.27
C SER A 13 0.31 -18.36 2.78
N ILE A 14 -0.55 -17.46 2.29
CA ILE A 14 -0.98 -17.45 0.89
C ILE A 14 0.19 -17.02 0.02
N SER A 15 0.49 -17.81 -1.00
CA SER A 15 1.46 -17.47 -2.04
C SER A 15 0.84 -17.40 -3.43
N ASP A 16 -0.30 -18.07 -3.63
CA ASP A 16 -1.03 -18.11 -4.90
C ASP A 16 -2.37 -17.38 -4.76
N VAL A 17 -2.50 -16.27 -5.50
CA VAL A 17 -3.72 -15.46 -5.60
C VAL A 17 -4.46 -15.65 -6.93
N THR A 18 -4.08 -16.64 -7.73
CA THR A 18 -4.78 -17.00 -8.98
C THR A 18 -6.29 -17.17 -8.81
N PRO A 19 -6.79 -17.79 -7.73
CA PRO A 19 -8.24 -17.92 -7.50
C PRO A 19 -9.01 -16.59 -7.42
N LEU A 20 -8.31 -15.47 -7.17
CA LEU A 20 -8.93 -14.14 -7.05
C LEU A 20 -9.18 -13.47 -8.40
N SER A 21 -8.55 -13.95 -9.48
CA SER A 21 -8.52 -13.28 -10.80
C SER A 21 -9.87 -12.93 -11.43
N ASN A 22 -10.93 -13.65 -11.06
CA ASN A 22 -12.28 -13.45 -11.60
C ASN A 22 -13.22 -12.73 -10.62
N LEU A 23 -12.72 -12.24 -9.48
CA LEU A 23 -13.51 -11.51 -8.48
C LEU A 23 -13.57 -10.01 -8.83
N THR A 24 -13.96 -9.69 -10.06
CA THR A 24 -13.86 -8.34 -10.66
C THR A 24 -14.72 -7.27 -9.99
N SER A 25 -15.63 -7.66 -9.09
CA SER A 25 -16.43 -6.74 -8.27
C SER A 25 -15.78 -6.40 -6.92
N LEU A 26 -14.56 -6.89 -6.64
CA LEU A 26 -13.84 -6.52 -5.42
C LEU A 26 -13.50 -5.03 -5.44
N GLU A 27 -13.93 -4.32 -4.40
CA GLU A 27 -13.60 -2.94 -4.09
C GLU A 27 -12.46 -2.86 -3.06
N SER A 28 -12.34 -3.87 -2.18
CA SER A 28 -11.37 -3.86 -1.08
C SER A 28 -10.77 -5.24 -0.84
N LEU A 29 -9.46 -5.34 -0.97
CA LEU A 29 -8.72 -6.59 -0.84
C LEU A 29 -7.57 -6.43 0.16
N TYR A 30 -7.61 -7.25 1.21
CA TYR A 30 -6.60 -7.25 2.25
C TYR A 30 -5.81 -8.55 2.22
N LEU A 31 -4.52 -8.44 1.89
CA LEU A 31 -3.58 -9.55 1.67
C LEU A 31 -2.25 -9.35 2.42
N SER A 32 -2.21 -8.43 3.39
CA SER A 32 -1.01 -8.13 4.17
C SER A 32 -0.53 -9.35 4.96
N SER A 33 0.78 -9.43 5.21
CA SER A 33 1.41 -10.52 5.97
C SER A 33 1.10 -11.90 5.39
N ASN A 34 1.51 -12.10 4.13
CA ASN A 34 1.42 -13.37 3.41
C ASN A 34 2.77 -13.67 2.73
N ASN A 35 2.81 -14.66 1.83
CA ASN A 35 4.00 -15.06 1.09
C ASN A 35 3.83 -14.79 -0.42
N ILE A 36 3.15 -13.69 -0.79
CA ILE A 36 2.83 -13.36 -2.17
C ILE A 36 4.04 -12.71 -2.82
N SER A 37 4.43 -13.18 -4.00
CA SER A 37 5.43 -12.52 -4.85
C SER A 37 4.89 -12.17 -6.23
N ASP A 38 3.86 -12.89 -6.70
CA ASP A 38 3.20 -12.66 -7.98
C ASP A 38 1.81 -12.05 -7.78
N VAL A 39 1.62 -10.83 -8.26
CA VAL A 39 0.34 -10.10 -8.26
C VAL A 39 -0.31 -10.04 -9.64
N THR A 40 0.20 -10.78 -10.63
CA THR A 40 -0.38 -10.88 -11.97
C THR A 40 -1.88 -11.21 -11.95
N PRO A 41 -2.36 -12.13 -11.09
CA PRO A 41 -3.79 -12.42 -11.00
C PRO A 41 -4.68 -11.24 -10.61
N LEU A 42 -4.13 -10.18 -10.01
CA LEU A 42 -4.89 -9.02 -9.56
C LEU A 42 -5.13 -7.99 -10.68
N SER A 43 -4.48 -8.14 -11.83
CA SER A 43 -4.47 -7.15 -12.93
C SER A 43 -5.85 -6.77 -13.49
N ASN A 44 -6.83 -7.67 -13.39
CA ASN A 44 -8.18 -7.44 -13.91
C ASN A 44 -9.17 -6.96 -12.84
N LEU A 45 -8.73 -6.73 -11.60
CA LEU A 45 -9.59 -6.29 -10.49
C LEU A 45 -9.77 -4.77 -10.51
N THR A 46 -10.19 -4.22 -11.64
CA THR A 46 -10.22 -2.77 -11.93
C THR A 46 -11.20 -1.97 -11.05
N SER A 47 -12.09 -2.66 -10.33
CA SER A 47 -13.00 -2.06 -9.35
C SER A 47 -12.34 -1.84 -7.98
N LEU A 48 -11.09 -2.30 -7.77
CA LEU A 48 -10.39 -2.12 -6.50
C LEU A 48 -10.16 -0.64 -6.19
N GLU A 49 -10.65 -0.21 -5.04
CA GLU A 49 -10.39 1.11 -4.45
C GLU A 49 -9.33 1.01 -3.33
N ARG A 50 -9.26 -0.14 -2.66
CA ARG A 50 -8.36 -0.38 -1.52
C ARG A 50 -7.63 -1.71 -1.66
N LEU A 51 -6.30 -1.65 -1.67
CA LEU A 51 -5.44 -2.82 -1.78
C LEU A 51 -4.31 -2.77 -0.74
N PHE A 52 -4.29 -3.78 0.13
CA PHE A 52 -3.31 -3.92 1.21
C PHE A 52 -2.46 -5.17 0.95
N LEU A 53 -1.16 -4.98 0.70
CA LEU A 53 -0.19 -5.99 0.30
C LEU A 53 1.12 -5.89 1.12
N GLU A 54 1.09 -5.23 2.27
CA GLU A 54 2.27 -5.04 3.11
C GLU A 54 2.81 -6.38 3.63
N ASN A 55 4.12 -6.44 3.88
CA ASN A 55 4.79 -7.65 4.41
C ASN A 55 4.54 -8.87 3.52
N ASN A 56 4.93 -8.75 2.25
CA ASN A 56 4.95 -9.83 1.26
C ASN A 56 6.36 -9.90 0.64
N SER A 57 6.51 -10.52 -0.53
CA SER A 57 7.79 -10.61 -1.27
C SER A 57 7.63 -10.15 -2.71
N ILE A 58 6.82 -9.10 -2.92
CA ILE A 58 6.51 -8.54 -4.24
C ILE A 58 7.68 -7.68 -4.71
N SER A 59 8.11 -7.85 -5.94
CA SER A 59 9.11 -6.99 -6.59
C SER A 59 8.60 -6.33 -7.86
N ASP A 60 7.67 -6.97 -8.57
CA ASP A 60 7.04 -6.46 -9.78
C ASP A 60 5.60 -6.01 -9.49
N VAL A 61 5.35 -4.72 -9.68
CA VAL A 61 4.03 -4.10 -9.55
C VAL A 61 3.41 -3.70 -10.90
N THR A 62 4.01 -4.13 -12.02
CA THR A 62 3.48 -3.92 -13.38
C THR A 62 2.01 -4.35 -13.52
N PRO A 63 1.58 -5.50 -12.95
CA PRO A 63 0.18 -5.91 -13.02
C PRO A 63 -0.82 -4.92 -12.40
N LEU A 64 -0.37 -4.06 -11.49
CA LEU A 64 -1.24 -3.10 -10.80
C LEU A 64 -1.49 -1.82 -11.62
N SER A 65 -0.76 -1.59 -12.71
CA SER A 65 -0.77 -0.34 -13.49
C SER A 65 -2.13 0.09 -14.05
N ASN A 66 -3.06 -0.85 -14.24
CA ASN A 66 -4.40 -0.58 -14.77
C ASN A 66 -5.48 -0.43 -13.69
N LEU A 67 -5.13 -0.57 -12.40
CA LEU A 67 -6.06 -0.47 -11.28
C LEU A 67 -6.34 1.01 -10.91
N THR A 68 -6.76 1.79 -11.91
CA THR A 68 -6.87 3.26 -11.84
C THR A 68 -7.93 3.77 -10.85
N SER A 69 -8.80 2.90 -10.36
CA SER A 69 -9.76 3.18 -9.28
C SER A 69 -9.14 3.16 -7.88
N LEU A 70 -7.88 2.72 -7.73
CA LEU A 70 -7.21 2.64 -6.43
C LEU A 70 -7.08 4.02 -5.79
N GLU A 71 -7.67 4.16 -4.61
CA GLU A 71 -7.50 5.31 -3.73
C GLU A 71 -6.50 5.03 -2.60
N THR A 72 -6.41 3.77 -2.17
CA THR A 72 -5.47 3.31 -1.13
C THR A 72 -4.67 2.12 -1.63
N LEU A 73 -3.34 2.25 -1.64
CA LEU A 73 -2.43 1.19 -2.01
C LEU A 73 -1.28 1.10 -1.02
N PHE A 74 -1.24 0.04 -0.21
CA PHE A 74 -0.16 -0.21 0.73
C PHE A 74 0.67 -1.43 0.29
N LEU A 75 1.95 -1.17 0.02
CA LEU A 75 2.96 -2.08 -0.49
C LEU A 75 4.23 -2.07 0.40
N SER A 76 4.14 -1.53 1.62
CA SER A 76 5.29 -1.43 2.51
C SER A 76 5.87 -2.80 2.87
N SER A 77 7.17 -2.88 3.14
CA SER A 77 7.87 -4.13 3.46
C SER A 77 7.74 -5.18 2.34
N ASN A 78 8.18 -4.81 1.14
CA ASN A 78 8.28 -5.69 -0.03
C ASN A 78 9.70 -5.54 -0.65
N ASN A 79 9.89 -6.01 -1.89
CA ASN A 79 11.16 -5.97 -2.61
C ASN A 79 11.08 -5.08 -3.88
N ILE A 80 10.23 -4.05 -3.85
CA ILE A 80 9.96 -3.19 -5.01
C ILE A 80 11.11 -2.21 -5.21
N SER A 81 11.56 -2.03 -6.45
CA SER A 81 12.56 -1.02 -6.81
C SER A 81 12.09 -0.09 -7.93
N ASP A 82 11.22 -0.59 -8.81
CA ASP A 82 10.60 0.17 -9.90
C ASP A 82 9.14 0.47 -9.58
N VAL A 83 8.81 1.77 -9.52
CA VAL A 83 7.46 2.29 -9.29
C VAL A 83 6.87 2.95 -10.54
N THR A 84 7.50 2.79 -11.70
CA THR A 84 6.98 3.26 -13.00
C THR A 84 5.53 2.85 -13.24
N PRO A 85 5.10 1.59 -12.94
CA PRO A 85 3.71 1.18 -13.09
C PRO A 85 2.69 1.99 -12.30
N LEU A 86 3.11 2.63 -11.20
CA LEU A 86 2.22 3.39 -10.31
C LEU A 86 1.91 4.81 -10.83
N SER A 87 2.60 5.25 -11.88
CA SER A 87 2.40 6.59 -12.47
C SER A 87 1.00 6.81 -13.06
N ASN A 88 0.31 5.72 -13.45
CA ASN A 88 -1.04 5.78 -14.02
C ASN A 88 -2.16 5.72 -12.97
N LEU A 89 -1.84 5.51 -11.70
CA LEU A 89 -2.83 5.37 -10.63
C LEU A 89 -3.25 6.76 -10.11
N THR A 90 -4.02 7.48 -10.92
CA THR A 90 -4.34 8.89 -10.69
C THR A 90 -5.40 9.14 -9.61
N SER A 91 -6.03 8.09 -9.07
CA SER A 91 -7.03 8.21 -7.99
C SER A 91 -6.43 8.05 -6.59
N LEU A 92 -5.13 7.78 -6.49
CA LEU A 92 -4.44 7.52 -5.22
C LEU A 92 -4.53 8.73 -4.28
N LYS A 93 -4.94 8.45 -3.04
CA LYS A 93 -4.93 9.38 -1.91
C LYS A 93 -3.94 8.94 -0.83
N TRP A 94 -3.73 7.63 -0.69
CA TRP A 94 -2.76 7.05 0.24
C TRP A 94 -1.91 5.98 -0.46
N LEU A 95 -0.61 6.21 -0.48
CA LEU A 95 0.38 5.31 -1.07
C LEU A 95 1.48 4.96 -0.06
N GLY A 96 1.51 3.70 0.36
CA GLY A 96 2.51 3.17 1.28
C GLY A 96 3.55 2.36 0.53
N LEU A 97 4.78 2.84 0.46
CA LEU A 97 5.93 2.20 -0.20
C LEU A 97 7.12 2.05 0.75
N GLY A 98 6.94 2.28 2.04
CA GLY A 98 8.00 2.23 3.03
C GLY A 98 8.69 0.86 3.08
N ASN A 99 9.98 0.81 3.41
CA ASN A 99 10.76 -0.43 3.50
C ASN A 99 10.74 -1.25 2.19
N ASN A 100 11.14 -0.61 1.10
CA ASN A 100 11.37 -1.24 -0.21
C ASN A 100 12.81 -0.94 -0.68
N SER A 101 13.10 -1.15 -1.96
CA SER A 101 14.41 -0.87 -2.58
C SER A 101 14.33 0.24 -3.64
N ILE A 102 13.44 1.22 -3.43
CA ILE A 102 13.18 2.32 -4.37
C ILE A 102 14.29 3.36 -4.28
N SER A 103 14.85 3.77 -5.41
CA SER A 103 15.85 4.84 -5.47
C SER A 103 15.38 6.06 -6.26
N ASP A 104 14.49 5.85 -7.24
CA ASP A 104 13.97 6.88 -8.12
C ASP A 104 12.46 7.11 -7.88
N LEU A 105 12.09 8.38 -7.70
CA LEU A 105 10.72 8.83 -7.50
C LEU A 105 10.17 9.65 -8.68
N ALA A 106 10.92 9.75 -9.79
CA ALA A 106 10.43 10.41 -11.00
C ALA A 106 9.04 9.89 -11.45
N PRO A 107 8.73 8.58 -11.36
CA PRO A 107 7.39 8.10 -11.70
C PRO A 107 6.27 8.66 -10.83
N LEU A 108 6.52 8.91 -9.54
CA LEU A 108 5.52 9.50 -8.65
C LEU A 108 5.30 10.98 -8.97
N VAL A 109 6.35 11.69 -9.41
CA VAL A 109 6.22 13.06 -9.94
C VAL A 109 5.38 13.06 -11.23
N ALA A 110 5.57 12.05 -12.09
CA ALA A 110 4.81 11.90 -13.34
C ALA A 110 3.34 11.49 -13.11
N ASN A 111 3.01 10.86 -11.98
CA ASN A 111 1.63 10.64 -11.57
C ASN A 111 0.96 12.01 -11.40
N THR A 112 -0.01 12.34 -12.24
CA THR A 112 -0.69 13.65 -12.23
C THR A 112 -1.86 13.71 -11.25
N GLY A 113 -2.25 12.56 -10.67
CA GLY A 113 -3.33 12.44 -9.71
C GLY A 113 -2.97 12.87 -8.29
N LEU A 114 -1.74 12.54 -7.84
CA LEU A 114 -1.31 12.90 -6.49
C LEU A 114 -1.35 14.45 -6.28
N GLY A 115 -1.92 14.92 -5.19
CA GLY A 115 -2.19 16.34 -5.02
C GLY A 115 -2.29 16.74 -3.57
N SER A 116 -2.95 17.87 -3.35
CA SER A 116 -3.07 18.46 -2.03
C SER A 116 -3.84 17.54 -1.08
N GLY A 117 -3.18 17.12 -0.01
CA GLY A 117 -3.78 16.27 1.04
C GLY A 117 -3.60 14.77 0.81
N ASP A 118 -2.95 14.37 -0.28
CA ASP A 118 -2.58 12.97 -0.50
C ASP A 118 -1.29 12.64 0.26
N GLU A 119 -1.18 11.40 0.71
CA GLU A 119 -0.08 10.92 1.55
C GLU A 119 0.75 9.85 0.81
N VAL A 120 2.07 10.03 0.80
CA VAL A 120 3.04 9.11 0.20
C VAL A 120 4.12 8.77 1.23
N ASP A 121 4.17 7.51 1.66
CA ASP A 121 5.26 7.00 2.50
C ASP A 121 6.29 6.27 1.63
N VAL A 122 7.48 6.84 1.52
CA VAL A 122 8.67 6.24 0.89
C VAL A 122 9.81 6.07 1.91
N SER A 123 9.49 6.07 3.20
CA SER A 123 10.45 5.86 4.28
C SER A 123 11.26 4.58 4.06
N ASN A 124 12.47 4.51 4.59
CA ASN A 124 13.28 3.28 4.54
C ASN A 124 13.58 2.74 3.14
N ASN A 125 13.60 3.62 2.14
CA ASN A 125 14.05 3.31 0.80
C ASN A 125 15.45 3.89 0.54
N PRO A 126 16.29 3.26 -0.29
CA PRO A 126 17.59 3.80 -0.71
C PRO A 126 17.42 4.95 -1.72
N LEU A 127 16.70 6.00 -1.33
CA LEU A 127 16.38 7.15 -2.18
C LEU A 127 17.65 7.85 -2.68
N SER A 128 17.70 8.11 -3.98
CA SER A 128 18.79 8.87 -4.60
C SER A 128 18.80 10.34 -4.14
N ALA A 129 19.94 11.01 -4.30
CA ALA A 129 20.04 12.44 -4.04
C ALA A 129 19.06 13.26 -4.91
N THR A 130 18.78 12.82 -6.14
CA THR A 130 17.78 13.45 -7.01
C THR A 130 16.37 13.28 -6.44
N SER A 131 16.03 12.08 -5.97
CA SER A 131 14.74 11.83 -5.33
C SER A 131 14.53 12.72 -4.09
N ILE A 132 15.55 12.84 -3.24
CA ILE A 132 15.50 13.65 -2.02
C ILE A 132 15.45 15.15 -2.35
N ASN A 133 16.30 15.65 -3.23
CA ASN A 133 16.48 17.09 -3.44
C ASN A 133 15.62 17.67 -4.57
N THR A 134 14.98 16.83 -5.39
CA THR A 134 14.20 17.28 -6.56
C THR A 134 12.80 16.68 -6.59
N HIS A 135 12.67 15.35 -6.55
CA HIS A 135 11.37 14.71 -6.73
C HIS A 135 10.44 14.90 -5.51
N ILE A 136 10.97 14.76 -4.29
CA ILE A 136 10.21 15.00 -3.06
C ILE A 136 9.71 16.45 -2.97
N PRO A 137 10.54 17.49 -3.17
CA PRO A 137 10.06 18.88 -3.23
C PRO A 137 9.02 19.12 -4.33
N ALA A 138 9.14 18.46 -5.49
CA ALA A 138 8.14 18.58 -6.56
C ALA A 138 6.77 18.02 -6.12
N LEU A 139 6.75 16.87 -5.46
CA LEU A 139 5.52 16.30 -4.86
C LEU A 139 4.96 17.23 -3.78
N GLN A 140 5.80 17.69 -2.85
CA GLN A 140 5.38 18.58 -1.77
C GLN A 140 4.84 19.92 -2.28
N SER A 141 5.36 20.44 -3.40
CA SER A 141 4.87 21.68 -4.02
C SER A 141 3.43 21.57 -4.54
N ARG A 142 2.95 20.34 -4.79
CA ARG A 142 1.55 20.04 -5.13
C ARG A 142 0.65 19.84 -3.90
N GLY A 143 1.22 19.92 -2.69
CA GLY A 143 0.55 19.67 -1.43
C GLY A 143 0.48 18.20 -1.02
N VAL A 144 1.29 17.33 -1.64
CA VAL A 144 1.44 15.92 -1.24
C VAL A 144 2.26 15.87 0.05
N GLU A 145 1.77 15.17 1.06
CA GLU A 145 2.51 14.87 2.28
C GLU A 145 3.42 13.66 2.03
N VAL A 146 4.74 13.85 2.16
CA VAL A 146 5.73 12.79 1.87
C VAL A 146 6.53 12.43 3.11
N ASP A 147 6.43 11.19 3.58
CA ASP A 147 7.36 10.62 4.55
C ASP A 147 8.51 9.93 3.81
N PHE A 148 9.73 10.40 4.04
CA PHE A 148 10.96 9.85 3.47
C PHE A 148 12.01 9.59 4.56
N SER A 149 11.55 9.43 5.80
CA SER A 149 12.43 9.22 6.94
C SER A 149 13.20 7.89 6.83
N ALA A 150 14.49 7.92 7.15
CA ALA A 150 15.24 6.70 7.39
C ALA A 150 14.90 6.18 8.79
N SER A 151 14.54 4.91 8.92
CA SER A 151 14.48 4.26 10.22
C SER A 151 15.87 4.27 10.83
N LYS A 152 15.93 4.72 12.08
CA LYS A 152 17.05 4.35 12.94
C LYS A 152 17.01 2.83 13.12
N PRO A 153 18.15 2.12 13.15
CA PRO A 153 18.17 0.68 13.40
C PRO A 153 17.28 0.35 14.60
N ALA A 154 16.38 -0.61 14.41
CA ALA A 154 15.17 -0.79 15.20
C ALA A 154 15.43 -0.82 16.71
N VAL A 155 14.94 0.20 17.43
CA VAL A 155 14.42 -0.04 18.77
C VAL A 155 13.03 -0.62 18.55
N LYS A 156 12.87 -1.92 18.87
CA LYS A 156 11.56 -2.60 18.85
C LYS A 156 10.55 -1.73 19.60
N ASN A 157 9.39 -1.51 18.98
CA ASN A 157 8.25 -0.69 19.38
C ASN A 157 8.29 0.79 18.98
N LYS A 158 7.64 1.07 17.85
CA LYS A 158 6.63 2.13 17.77
C LYS A 158 5.54 1.69 16.79
N GLU A 159 4.33 1.56 17.32
CA GLU A 159 3.12 1.23 16.57
C GLU A 159 2.93 2.22 15.41
N LEU A 160 2.56 1.68 14.25
CA LEU A 160 2.11 2.41 13.07
C LEU A 160 0.99 3.38 13.50
N ARG A 161 1.24 4.69 13.46
CA ARG A 161 0.20 5.68 13.74
C ARG A 161 -0.58 5.91 12.44
N MET A 162 -1.72 5.24 12.31
CA MET A 162 -2.77 5.71 11.41
C MET A 162 -3.12 7.16 11.80
N PRO A 163 -3.33 8.09 10.85
CA PRO A 163 -3.92 9.38 11.19
C PRO A 163 -5.29 9.12 11.85
N LEU A 164 -5.52 9.72 13.02
CA LEU A 164 -6.71 9.52 13.87
C LEU A 164 -8.05 9.72 13.13
N ARG A 165 -8.02 10.37 11.96
CA ARG A 165 -9.18 10.62 11.10
C ARG A 165 -9.67 9.39 10.32
N MET A 166 -8.90 8.30 10.26
CA MET A 166 -9.32 7.05 9.62
C MET A 166 -9.99 6.06 10.59
N ILE A 167 -10.17 6.43 11.87
CA ILE A 167 -10.92 5.64 12.85
C ILE A 167 -12.34 6.20 12.98
N GLU A 168 -13.14 6.13 11.92
CA GLU A 168 -14.60 6.19 12.06
C GLU A 168 -15.19 4.77 12.06
N PRO A 169 -16.24 4.50 12.83
CA PRO A 169 -16.66 3.13 13.12
C PRO A 169 -17.51 2.58 11.97
N LEU A 170 -16.90 1.82 11.06
CA LEU A 170 -17.62 0.74 10.41
C LEU A 170 -18.09 -0.18 11.53
N GLY A 171 -19.40 -0.40 11.67
CA GLY A 171 -20.08 -1.17 12.73
C GLY A 171 -19.73 -2.66 12.76
N LEU A 172 -18.44 -2.98 12.71
CA LEU A 172 -17.85 -4.30 12.80
C LEU A 172 -17.14 -4.38 14.16
N LYS A 173 -17.50 -5.38 14.96
CA LYS A 173 -16.81 -5.70 16.21
C LYS A 173 -15.32 -5.89 15.91
N LYS A 174 -14.49 -4.99 16.45
CA LYS A 174 -13.03 -5.05 16.33
C LYS A 174 -12.50 -6.05 17.35
N TRP A 175 -11.67 -6.98 16.90
CA TRP A 175 -10.91 -7.87 17.76
C TRP A 175 -9.47 -7.34 17.85
N LYS A 176 -8.93 -7.14 19.05
CA LYS A 176 -7.49 -6.96 19.27
C LYS A 176 -6.99 -8.09 20.17
N VAL A 177 -5.93 -8.78 19.75
CA VAL A 177 -5.23 -9.72 20.62
C VAL A 177 -4.41 -8.90 21.61
N GLY A 178 -4.73 -9.00 22.91
CA GLY A 178 -3.94 -8.35 23.96
C GLY A 178 -2.66 -9.12 24.27
N ASP A 179 -1.70 -8.47 24.96
CA ASP A 179 -0.32 -8.91 25.27
C ASP A 179 -0.17 -10.27 26.00
N LYS A 180 -1.27 -10.99 26.24
CA LYS A 180 -1.31 -12.33 26.85
C LYS A 180 -2.14 -13.35 26.06
N GLY A 181 -2.50 -13.06 24.81
CA GLY A 181 -3.18 -14.01 23.93
C GLY A 181 -4.62 -14.37 24.33
N ARG A 182 -5.35 -13.50 25.04
CA ARG A 182 -6.77 -13.69 25.35
C ARG A 182 -7.63 -12.61 24.68
N LEU A 183 -8.73 -13.06 24.05
CA LEU A 183 -9.72 -12.22 23.37
C LEU A 183 -10.66 -11.58 24.41
N ASN A 184 -10.77 -10.25 24.43
CA ASN A 184 -11.76 -9.53 25.23
C ASN A 184 -12.54 -8.54 24.34
N ASN A 185 -13.84 -8.39 24.61
CA ASN A 185 -14.78 -7.59 23.84
C ASN A 185 -15.05 -6.24 24.54
N PHE A 186 -15.18 -5.15 23.79
CA PHE A 186 -15.88 -3.93 24.21
C PHE A 186 -16.80 -3.48 23.07
#